data_AF-A0A3D3LNQ7-F1
#
_entry.id   AF-A0A3D3LNQ7-F1
#
_cell.length_a   1.000
_cell.length_b   1.000
_cell.length_c   1.000
_cell.angle_alpha   90.00
_cell.angle_beta   90.00
_cell.angle_gamma   90.00
#
_symmetry.space_group_name_H-M   'P 1'
#
loop_
_entity.id
_entity.type
_entity.pdbx_description
1 polymer ?
#
loop_
_entity_poly.entity_id
_entity_poly.type
_entity_poly.pdbx_seq_one_letter_code
_entity_poly.pdbx_strand_id
1 'polypeptide(L)'
;MKNEVTVENLSKSKTEDIALIEQALGGSQSAYDKLMKKYYQHIYNLIYKMIFKKEDVEDLAQEAFIKAFNSLQNFDRQFAFSTWLYKIATNNCIDYLRKKKLNTFSIDKEIESEESDYKFEIPDHDYIPENRIIEEQRKKIL
;
A
#
# COMPACT_ATOMS: atom_id res chain seq x y z
N MET A 1 -18.79 6.43 -30.16
CA MET A 1 -17.46 6.71 -30.73
C MET A 1 -16.31 6.87 -29.72
N LYS A 2 -16.49 6.76 -28.38
CA LYS A 2 -15.37 6.85 -27.42
C LYS A 2 -14.81 5.51 -26.90
N ASN A 3 -15.42 4.38 -27.25
CA ASN A 3 -15.05 3.06 -26.69
C ASN A 3 -14.04 2.26 -27.53
N GLU A 4 -13.89 2.49 -28.83
CA GLU A 4 -12.95 1.71 -29.66
C GLU A 4 -11.49 2.09 -29.38
N VAL A 5 -11.22 3.39 -29.23
CA VAL A 5 -9.88 3.94 -28.97
C VAL A 5 -9.32 3.49 -27.60
N THR A 6 -10.18 3.22 -26.61
CA THR A 6 -9.75 2.79 -25.27
C THR A 6 -9.35 1.32 -25.25
N VAL A 7 -10.02 0.46 -26.01
CA VAL A 7 -9.76 -0.99 -26.05
C VAL A 7 -8.49 -1.30 -26.85
N GLU A 8 -8.28 -0.61 -27.97
CA GLU A 8 -7.06 -0.76 -28.78
C GLU A 8 -5.80 -0.33 -28.00
N ASN A 9 -5.87 0.79 -27.28
CA ASN A 9 -4.75 1.25 -26.45
C ASN A 9 -4.45 0.32 -25.28
N LEU A 10 -5.47 -0.28 -24.67
CA LEU A 10 -5.30 -1.26 -23.59
C LEU A 10 -4.65 -2.55 -24.10
N SER A 11 -5.06 -3.02 -25.27
CA SER A 11 -4.48 -4.18 -25.94
C SER A 11 -3.02 -3.95 -26.33
N LYS A 12 -2.70 -2.77 -26.88
CA LYS A 12 -1.33 -2.41 -27.25
C LYS A 12 -0.41 -2.33 -26.03
N SER A 13 -0.83 -1.66 -24.96
CA SER A 13 -0.06 -1.60 -23.71
C SER A 13 0.15 -3.00 -23.12
N LYS A 14 -0.85 -3.88 -23.15
CA LYS A 14 -0.72 -5.25 -22.64
C LYS A 14 0.36 -6.02 -23.40
N THR A 15 0.39 -5.93 -24.73
CA THR A 15 1.42 -6.58 -25.56
C THR A 15 2.81 -6.03 -25.28
N GLU A 16 2.95 -4.71 -25.15
CA GLU A 16 4.21 -4.06 -24.79
C GLU A 16 4.72 -4.50 -23.41
N ASP A 17 3.83 -4.59 -22.42
CA ASP A 17 4.18 -5.05 -21.08
C ASP A 17 4.66 -6.50 -21.10
N ILE A 18 3.96 -7.39 -21.81
CA ILE A 18 4.36 -8.80 -21.95
C ILE A 18 5.76 -8.89 -22.58
N ALA A 19 6.02 -8.13 -23.64
CA ALA A 19 7.34 -8.12 -24.30
C ALA A 19 8.46 -7.67 -23.34
N LEU A 20 8.21 -6.65 -22.52
CA LEU A 20 9.17 -6.22 -21.50
C LEU A 20 9.35 -7.27 -20.39
N ILE A 21 8.28 -7.95 -19.98
CA ILE A 21 8.34 -9.01 -18.98
C ILE A 21 9.18 -10.18 -19.47
N GLU A 22 9.02 -10.63 -20.72
CA GLU A 22 9.87 -11.69 -21.28
C GLU A 22 11.35 -11.30 -21.29
N GLN A 23 11.66 -10.05 -21.65
CA GLN A 23 13.04 -9.56 -21.64
C GLN A 23 13.59 -9.48 -20.21
N ALA A 24 12.78 -9.06 -19.25
CA ALA A 24 13.16 -8.98 -17.84
C ALA A 24 13.42 -10.38 -17.26
N LEU A 25 12.58 -11.37 -17.60
CA LEU A 25 12.81 -12.78 -17.24
C LEU A 25 14.05 -13.37 -17.93
N GLY A 26 14.39 -12.86 -19.13
CA GLY A 26 15.66 -13.15 -19.81
C GLY A 26 16.89 -12.44 -19.23
N GLY A 27 16.76 -11.70 -18.12
CA GLY A 27 17.88 -11.03 -17.44
C GLY A 27 18.17 -9.60 -17.90
N SER A 28 17.31 -9.00 -18.72
CA SER A 28 17.50 -7.62 -19.18
C SER A 28 17.17 -6.61 -18.08
N GLN A 29 18.19 -6.02 -17.47
CA GLN A 29 18.01 -4.94 -16.48
C GLN A 29 17.24 -3.74 -17.06
N SER A 30 17.48 -3.41 -18.33
CA SER A 30 16.77 -2.30 -19.01
C SER A 30 15.26 -2.54 -19.09
N ALA A 31 14.82 -3.80 -19.17
CA ALA A 31 13.40 -4.14 -19.21
C ALA A 31 12.72 -3.92 -17.86
N TYR A 32 13.39 -4.28 -16.75
CA TYR A 32 12.94 -3.94 -15.39
C TYR A 32 12.78 -2.44 -15.22
N ASP A 33 13.79 -1.65 -15.61
CA ASP A 33 13.75 -0.19 -15.50
C ASP A 33 12.60 0.43 -16.29
N LYS A 34 12.32 -0.08 -17.50
CA LYS A 34 11.21 0.39 -18.33
C LYS A 34 9.86 0.11 -17.68
N LEU A 35 9.65 -1.11 -17.17
CA LEU A 35 8.43 -1.48 -16.45
C LEU A 35 8.26 -0.61 -15.20
N MET A 36 9.32 -0.44 -14.41
CA MET A 36 9.29 0.40 -13.21
C MET A 36 8.92 1.85 -13.57
N LYS A 37 9.63 2.48 -14.50
CA LYS A 37 9.35 3.87 -14.92
C LYS A 37 7.92 4.06 -15.43
N LYS A 38 7.39 3.09 -16.19
CA LYS A 38 6.02 3.14 -16.71
C LYS A 38 4.98 3.14 -15.59
N TYR A 39 5.19 2.38 -14.52
CA TYR A 39 4.19 2.17 -13.47
C TYR A 39 4.44 2.94 -12.18
N TYR A 40 5.64 3.50 -11.98
CA TYR A 40 6.06 4.10 -10.72
C TYR A 40 5.09 5.17 -10.23
N GLN A 41 4.74 6.14 -11.08
CA GLN A 41 3.84 7.23 -10.68
C GLN A 41 2.44 6.72 -10.28
N HIS A 42 1.93 5.70 -10.97
CA HIS A 42 0.63 5.11 -10.68
C HIS A 42 0.62 4.40 -9.32
N ILE A 43 1.68 3.63 -9.03
CA ILE A 43 1.85 2.94 -7.75
C ILE A 43 2.11 3.93 -6.62
N TYR A 44 2.98 4.93 -6.83
CA TYR A 44 3.20 6.01 -5.87
C TYR A 44 1.89 6.70 -5.49
N ASN A 45 1.07 7.09 -6.47
CA ASN A 45 -0.21 7.74 -6.23
C ASN A 45 -1.21 6.83 -5.50
N LEU A 46 -1.21 5.53 -5.79
CA LEU A 46 -2.04 4.55 -5.08
C LEU A 46 -1.65 4.49 -3.60
N ILE A 47 -0.35 4.33 -3.32
CA ILE A 47 0.19 4.20 -1.96
C ILE A 47 -0.03 5.50 -1.18
N TYR A 48 0.21 6.66 -1.81
CA TYR A 48 -0.04 7.97 -1.23
C TYR A 48 -1.48 8.12 -0.73
N LYS A 49 -2.46 7.65 -1.52
CA LYS A 49 -3.89 7.65 -1.14
C LYS A 49 -4.22 6.70 0.02
N MET A 50 -3.40 5.68 0.27
CA MET A 50 -3.64 4.72 1.36
C MET A 50 -2.96 5.13 2.67
N ILE A 51 -1.78 5.75 2.60
CA ILE A 51 -0.93 6.00 3.77
C ILE A 51 -0.95 7.47 4.22
N PHE A 52 -1.29 8.43 3.34
CA PHE A 52 -1.35 9.89 3.59
C PHE A 52 -0.06 10.57 4.10
N LYS A 53 0.96 9.81 4.51
CA LYS A 53 2.27 10.31 4.94
C LYS A 53 3.30 10.15 3.82
N LYS A 54 3.73 11.28 3.24
CA LYS A 54 4.62 11.32 2.06
C LYS A 54 5.95 10.56 2.28
N GLU A 55 6.50 10.62 3.49
CA GLU A 55 7.79 10.01 3.84
C GLU A 55 7.79 8.48 3.65
N ASP A 56 6.69 7.82 3.99
CA ASP A 56 6.60 6.36 3.93
C ASP A 56 6.23 5.84 2.53
N VAL A 57 5.75 6.72 1.64
CA VAL A 57 5.19 6.33 0.33
C VAL A 57 6.27 5.90 -0.64
N GLU A 58 7.41 6.59 -0.65
CA GLU A 58 8.51 6.27 -1.55
C GLU A 58 9.12 4.90 -1.23
N ASP A 59 9.34 4.63 0.05
CA ASP A 59 9.86 3.35 0.53
C ASP A 59 8.88 2.19 0.24
N LEU A 60 7.59 2.40 0.52
CA LEU A 60 6.57 1.38 0.23
C LEU A 60 6.39 1.12 -1.26
N ALA A 61 6.58 2.14 -2.10
CA ALA A 61 6.56 1.97 -3.55
C ALA A 61 7.75 1.13 -4.01
N GLN A 62 8.95 1.44 -3.54
CA GLN A 62 10.15 0.66 -3.84
C GLN A 62 10.01 -0.79 -3.38
N GLU A 63 9.55 -1.02 -2.15
CA GLU A 63 9.31 -2.36 -1.61
C GLU A 63 8.29 -3.14 -2.46
N ALA A 64 7.21 -2.49 -2.92
CA ALA A 64 6.22 -3.12 -3.78
C ALA A 64 6.82 -3.56 -5.13
N PHE A 65 7.68 -2.74 -5.75
CA PHE A 65 8.39 -3.11 -6.98
C PHE A 65 9.39 -4.25 -6.77
N ILE A 66 10.14 -4.24 -5.66
CA ILE A 66 11.05 -5.34 -5.31
C ILE A 66 10.27 -6.65 -5.16
N LYS A 67 9.15 -6.64 -4.43
CA LYS A 67 8.27 -7.81 -4.28
C LYS A 67 7.70 -8.28 -5.63
N ALA A 68 7.28 -7.34 -6.48
CA ALA A 68 6.78 -7.66 -7.81
C ALA A 68 7.88 -8.28 -8.68
N PHE A 69 9.07 -7.70 -8.76
CA PHE A 69 10.14 -8.23 -9.60
C PHE A 69 10.68 -9.58 -9.10
N ASN A 70 10.77 -9.78 -7.78
CA ASN A 70 11.12 -11.09 -7.21
C ASN A 70 10.08 -12.19 -7.52
N SER A 71 8.82 -11.81 -7.71
CA SER A 71 7.72 -12.74 -8.02
C SER A 71 7.31 -12.72 -9.49
N LEU A 72 8.06 -12.02 -10.36
CA LEU A 72 7.70 -11.81 -11.76
C LEU A 72 7.57 -13.12 -12.55
N GLN A 73 8.37 -14.12 -12.20
CA GLN A 73 8.30 -15.47 -12.75
C GLN A 73 6.94 -16.15 -12.53
N ASN A 74 6.20 -15.76 -11.48
CA ASN A 74 4.89 -16.31 -11.14
C ASN A 74 3.73 -15.48 -11.71
N PHE A 75 4.02 -14.45 -12.51
CA PHE A 75 3.00 -13.60 -13.11
C PHE A 75 2.23 -14.36 -14.20
N ASP A 76 0.92 -14.46 -14.03
CA ASP A 76 0.02 -15.03 -15.03
C ASP A 76 -0.32 -13.99 -16.11
N ARG A 77 0.15 -14.27 -17.33
CA ARG A 77 0.04 -13.43 -18.53
C ARG A 77 -1.40 -13.26 -19.03
N GLN A 78 -2.35 -14.03 -18.50
CA GLN A 78 -3.78 -13.84 -18.76
C GLN A 78 -4.26 -12.48 -18.23
N PHE A 79 -3.71 -12.04 -17.09
CA PHE A 79 -4.06 -10.77 -16.47
C PHE A 79 -3.23 -9.60 -17.02
N ALA A 80 -3.70 -8.37 -16.80
CA ALA A 80 -2.88 -7.19 -17.06
C ALA A 80 -1.84 -7.04 -15.96
N PHE A 81 -0.60 -6.74 -16.33
CA PHE A 81 0.50 -6.53 -15.37
C PHE A 81 0.18 -5.45 -14.35
N SER A 82 -0.45 -4.36 -14.80
CA SER A 82 -0.94 -3.29 -13.93
C SER A 82 -1.86 -3.80 -12.81
N THR A 83 -2.80 -4.70 -13.12
CA THR A 83 -3.74 -5.24 -12.13
C THR A 83 -3.00 -6.08 -11.09
N TRP A 84 -2.08 -6.92 -11.53
CA TRP A 84 -1.25 -7.75 -10.65
C TRP A 84 -0.35 -6.90 -9.75
N LEU A 85 0.32 -5.90 -10.32
CA LEU A 85 1.17 -4.97 -9.57
C LEU A 85 0.39 -4.15 -8.54
N TYR A 86 -0.81 -3.69 -8.89
CA TYR A 86 -1.70 -2.99 -7.95
C TYR A 86 -2.08 -3.87 -6.76
N LYS A 87 -2.33 -5.17 -6.99
CA LYS A 87 -2.61 -6.12 -5.90
C LYS A 87 -1.42 -6.25 -4.95
N ILE A 88 -0.21 -6.35 -5.48
CA ILE A 88 1.02 -6.40 -4.66
C ILE A 88 1.18 -5.12 -3.84
N ALA A 89 1.06 -3.95 -4.47
CA ALA A 89 1.19 -2.66 -3.80
C ALA A 89 0.12 -2.45 -2.71
N THR A 90 -1.13 -2.84 -2.98
CA THR A 90 -2.24 -2.74 -2.03
C THR A 90 -2.00 -3.64 -0.83
N ASN A 91 -1.60 -4.90 -1.05
CA ASN A 91 -1.25 -5.81 0.03
C ASN A 91 -0.07 -5.29 0.85
N ASN A 92 0.94 -4.71 0.20
CA ASN A 92 2.08 -4.09 0.89
C ASN A 92 1.62 -2.99 1.85
N CYS A 93 0.73 -2.11 1.39
CA CYS A 93 0.16 -1.06 2.23
C CYS A 93 -0.67 -1.61 3.38
N ILE A 94 -1.49 -2.63 3.14
CA ILE A 94 -2.30 -3.28 4.19
C ILE A 94 -1.40 -3.87 5.27
N ASP A 95 -0.32 -4.55 4.89
CA ASP A 95 0.62 -5.14 5.84
C ASP A 95 1.38 -4.08 6.62
N TYR A 96 1.80 -2.98 5.97
CA TYR A 96 2.40 -1.83 6.64
C TYR A 96 1.44 -1.20 7.66
N LEU A 97 0.18 -0.96 7.27
CA LEU A 97 -0.83 -0.38 8.16
C LEU A 97 -1.15 -1.31 9.34
N ARG A 98 -1.20 -2.63 9.11
CA ARG A 98 -1.38 -3.62 10.18
C ARG A 98 -0.24 -3.54 11.19
N LYS A 99 1.02 -3.51 10.73
CA LYS A 99 2.19 -3.39 11.62
C LYS A 99 2.18 -2.07 12.41
N LYS A 100 1.81 -0.96 11.78
CA LYS A 100 1.75 0.36 12.42
C LYS A 100 0.66 0.47 13.49
N LYS A 101 -0.45 -0.26 13.35
CA LYS A 101 -1.53 -0.30 14.34
C LYS A 101 -1.22 -1.16 15.57
N LEU A 102 -0.16 -1.95 15.56
CA LEU A 102 0.20 -2.80 16.71
C LEU A 102 0.90 -1.97 17.79
N ASN A 103 0.11 -1.26 18.60
CA ASN A 103 0.55 -0.82 19.93
C ASN A 103 0.46 -2.01 20.89
N THR A 104 1.52 -2.83 20.95
CA THR A 104 1.57 -3.99 21.84
C THR A 104 2.15 -3.59 23.19
N PHE A 105 1.43 -3.88 24.27
CA PHE A 105 1.96 -3.85 25.63
C PHE A 105 2.34 -5.26 26.04
N SER A 106 3.52 -5.42 26.66
CA SER A 106 3.92 -6.72 27.22
C SER A 106 3.07 -7.00 28.47
N ILE A 107 2.43 -8.19 28.50
CA ILE A 107 1.65 -8.66 29.64
C ILE A 107 2.57 -8.85 30.86
N ASP A 108 3.81 -9.28 30.63
CA ASP A 108 4.80 -9.56 31.68
C ASP A 108 5.60 -8.32 32.10
N LYS A 109 5.22 -7.12 31.65
CA LYS A 109 5.92 -5.90 32.05
C LYS A 109 5.60 -5.59 33.51
N GLU A 110 6.57 -5.77 34.39
CA GLU A 110 6.50 -5.30 35.77
C GLU A 110 6.35 -3.78 35.79
N ILE A 111 5.24 -3.29 36.34
CA ILE A 111 4.95 -1.86 36.52
C ILE A 111 5.42 -1.51 37.94
N GLU A 112 6.44 -0.65 38.06
CA GLU A 112 6.80 -0.05 39.36
C GLU A 112 5.71 0.98 39.72
N SER A 113 4.82 0.62 40.65
CA SER A 113 3.83 1.53 41.23
C SER A 113 3.71 1.26 42.73
N GLU A 114 3.77 2.31 43.55
CA GLU A 114 3.81 2.22 45.02
C GLU A 114 2.46 1.93 45.69
N GLU A 115 1.34 1.95 44.94
CA GLU A 115 0.00 1.65 45.47
C GLU A 115 -0.72 0.59 44.64
N SER A 116 -1.33 -0.37 45.34
CA SER A 116 -1.99 -1.55 44.80
C SER A 116 -3.31 -1.20 44.08
N ASP A 117 -3.30 -1.21 42.74
CA ASP A 117 -4.34 -1.80 41.88
C ASP A 117 -3.91 -1.62 40.42
N TYR A 118 -3.32 -2.66 39.82
CA TYR A 118 -2.77 -2.58 38.47
C TYR A 118 -3.88 -2.52 37.40
N LYS A 119 -4.10 -1.34 36.82
CA LYS A 119 -4.74 -1.18 35.51
C LYS A 119 -3.72 -0.61 34.53
N PHE A 120 -3.56 -1.26 33.37
CA PHE A 120 -2.83 -0.65 32.26
C PHE A 120 -3.55 0.64 31.85
N GLU A 121 -2.98 1.80 32.17
CA GLU A 121 -3.40 3.07 31.59
C GLU A 121 -2.80 3.17 30.18
N ILE A 122 -3.54 2.65 29.19
CA ILE A 122 -3.16 2.76 27.79
C ILE A 122 -3.55 4.18 27.33
N PRO A 123 -2.58 5.02 26.90
CA PRO A 123 -2.90 6.33 26.36
C PRO A 123 -3.76 6.20 25.10
N ASP A 124 -4.87 6.92 25.06
CA ASP A 124 -5.66 7.07 23.84
C ASP A 124 -4.94 8.05 22.89
N HIS A 125 -4.20 7.51 21.93
CA HIS A 125 -3.49 8.30 20.93
C HIS A 125 -4.40 8.87 19.83
N ASP A 126 -5.66 8.44 19.76
CA ASP A 126 -6.67 8.96 18.84
C ASP A 126 -7.53 10.08 19.48
N TYR A 127 -7.27 10.44 20.74
CA TYR A 127 -7.98 11.51 21.43
C TYR A 127 -7.64 12.89 20.87
N ILE A 128 -8.55 13.46 20.08
CA ILE A 128 -8.54 14.86 19.65
C ILE A 128 -9.78 15.53 20.25
N PRO A 129 -9.65 16.61 21.04
CA PRO A 129 -10.79 17.25 21.70
C PRO A 129 -11.88 17.73 20.72
N GLU A 130 -11.49 18.06 19.48
CA GLU A 130 -12.40 18.48 18.41
C GLU A 130 -13.39 17.37 17.99
N ASN A 131 -13.00 16.09 18.05
CA ASN A 131 -13.88 14.98 17.68
C ASN A 131 -15.08 14.83 18.65
N ARG A 132 -14.86 15.06 19.95
CA ARG A 132 -15.96 15.07 20.95
C ARG A 132 -16.99 16.16 20.66
N ILE A 133 -16.53 17.34 20.28
CA ILE A 133 -17.40 18.48 19.99
C ILE A 133 -18.28 18.16 18.77
N ILE A 134 -17.71 17.52 17.74
CA ILE A 134 -18.43 17.09 16.54
C ILE A 134 -19.49 16.02 16.87
N GLU A 135 -19.16 15.06 17.73
CA GLU A 135 -20.13 14.03 18.17
C GLU A 135 -21.27 14.60 19.02
N GLU A 136 -20.96 15.53 19.92
CA GLU A 136 -21.96 16.22 20.74
C GLU A 136 -22.91 17.06 19.88
N GLN A 137 -22.40 17.72 18.83
CA GLN A 137 -23.22 18.46 17.88
C GLN A 137 -24.12 17.55 17.03
N ARG A 138 -23.61 16.39 16.58
CA ARG A 138 -24.41 15.41 15.82
C ARG A 138 -25.56 14.84 16.65
N LYS A 139 -25.33 14.56 17.94
CA LYS A 139 -26.39 14.09 18.86
C LYS A 139 -27.45 15.15 19.16
N LYS A 140 -27.15 16.43 18.96
CA LYS A 140 -28.08 17.55 19.17
C LYS A 140 -28.98 17.86 17.96
N ILE A 141 -28.64 17.31 16.78
CA ILE A 141 -29.34 17.54 15.52
C ILE A 141 -30.34 16.40 15.20
N LEU A 142 -30.31 15.30 15.96
CA LEU A 142 -31.34 14.24 15.96
C LEU A 142 -32.31 14.43 17.14
#